data_AF-A0A7C7S5R4-F1
#
_entry.id   AF-A0A7C7S5R4-F1
#
_cell.length_a   1.000
_cell.length_b   1.000
_cell.length_c   1.000
_cell.angle_alpha   90.00
_cell.angle_beta   90.00
_cell.angle_gamma   90.00
#
_symmetry.space_group_name_H-M   'P 1'
#
loop_
_entity.id
_entity.type
_entity.pdbx_description
1 polymer ?
#
loop_
_entity_poly.entity_id
_entity_poly.type
_entity_poly.pdbx_seq_one_letter_code
_entity_poly.pdbx_strand_id
1 'polypeptide(L)' 'MSAWPGKYVIGLTGNIATGKSVVRKMLEHLGSYGIDADALSHRATSKG' A
#
# COMPACT_ATOMS: atom_id res chain seq x y z
N MET A 1 10.17 -7.90 18.62
CA MET A 1 10.90 -7.35 17.47
C MET A 1 9.89 -6.99 16.41
N SER A 2 9.94 -5.78 15.83
CA SER A 2 9.08 -5.48 14.67
C SER A 2 9.49 -6.37 13.50
N ALA A 3 8.53 -6.79 12.67
CA ALA A 3 8.84 -7.58 11.46
C ALA A 3 9.74 -6.81 10.47
N TRP A 4 9.86 -5.49 10.64
CA TRP A 4 10.62 -4.59 9.77
C TRP A 4 11.51 -3.66 10.61
N PRO A 5 12.75 -4.07 10.94
CA PRO A 5 13.69 -3.23 11.67
C PRO A 5 14.00 -1.94 10.90
N GLY A 6 13.97 -0.80 11.59
CA GLY A 6 14.28 0.51 10.99
C GLY A 6 13.24 1.04 10.00
N LYS A 7 12.04 0.45 9.94
CA LYS A 7 10.95 0.91 9.08
C LYS A 7 9.71 1.26 9.90
N TYR A 8 9.05 2.35 9.50
CA TYR A 8 7.71 2.69 9.96
C TYR A 8 6.71 2.25 8.89
N VAL A 9 5.76 1.40 9.26
CA VAL A 9 4.81 0.79 8.31
C VAL A 9 3.41 1.33 8.60
N ILE A 10 2.75 1.84 7.56
CA ILE A 10 1.40 2.40 7.64
C ILE A 10 0.48 1.54 6.79
N GLY A 11 -0.55 0.95 7.40
CA GLY A 11 -1.63 0.28 6.69
C GLY A 11 -2.70 1.28 6.27
N LEU A 12 -2.78 1.59 4.97
CA LEU A 12 -3.86 2.44 4.43
C LEU A 12 -5.11 1.60 4.19
N THR A 13 -6.12 1.77 5.04
CA THR A 13 -7.40 1.04 4.99
C THR A 13 -8.58 1.96 4.67
N GLY A 14 -9.78 1.39 4.53
CA GLY A 14 -10.99 2.09 4.13
C GLY A 14 -11.84 1.29 3.14
N ASN A 15 -13.09 1.68 2.95
CA ASN A 15 -14.02 1.01 2.03
C ASN A 15 -13.69 1.28 0.55
N ILE A 16 -14.40 0.63 -0.37
CA ILE A 16 -14.28 0.90 -1.81
C ILE A 16 -14.68 2.36 -2.07
N ALA A 17 -13.98 3.01 -3.02
CA ALA A 17 -14.21 4.39 -3.44
C ALA A 17 -14.01 5.49 -2.38
N THR A 18 -13.39 5.21 -1.22
CA THR A 18 -13.12 6.22 -0.18
C THR A 18 -11.80 6.99 -0.37
N GLY A 19 -11.14 6.86 -1.51
CA GLY A 19 -9.90 7.61 -1.81
C GLY A 19 -8.59 7.04 -1.26
N LYS A 20 -8.56 5.77 -0.81
CA LYS A 20 -7.32 5.12 -0.32
C LYS A 20 -6.13 5.27 -1.28
N SER A 21 -6.32 5.00 -2.57
CA SER A 21 -5.27 5.11 -3.58
C SER A 21 -4.81 6.55 -3.80
N VAL A 22 -5.65 7.55 -3.53
CA VAL A 22 -5.28 8.97 -3.55
C VAL A 22 -4.39 9.28 -2.37
N VAL A 23 -4.78 8.87 -1.15
CA VAL A 23 -3.96 9.07 0.05
C VAL A 23 -2.61 8.36 -0.06
N ARG A 24 -2.56 7.16 -0.65
CA ARG A 24 -1.28 6.47 -0.97
C ARG A 24 -0.38 7.37 -1.81
N LYS A 25 -0.89 7.90 -2.94
CA LYS A 25 -0.13 8.79 -3.82
C LYS A 25 0.31 10.08 -3.13
N MET A 26 -0.52 10.63 -2.24
CA MET A 26 -0.15 11.80 -1.44
C MET A 26 1.04 11.48 -0.52
N LEU A 27 1.04 10.33 0.14
CA LEU A 27 2.17 9.89 0.96
C LEU A 27 3.42 9.60 0.10
N GLU A 28 3.26 9.02 -1.09
CA GLU A 28 4.36 8.82 -2.05
C GLU A 28 5.01 10.15 -2.45
N HIS A 29 4.20 11.19 -2.72
CA HIS A 29 4.70 12.53 -3.01
C HIS A 29 5.47 13.16 -1.84
N LEU A 30 5.19 12.76 -0.60
CA LEU A 30 5.94 13.18 0.59
C LEU A 30 7.20 12.32 0.84
N GLY A 31 7.51 11.37 -0.04
CA GLY A 31 8.71 10.54 0.02
C GLY A 31 8.50 9.14 0.62
N SER A 32 7.26 8.73 0.87
CA SER A 32 7.00 7.35 1.32
C SER A 32 7.11 6.35 0.17
N TYR A 33 7.48 5.11 0.51
CA TYR A 33 7.40 4.00 -0.44
C TYR A 33 6.01 3.37 -0.36
N GLY A 34 5.19 3.56 -1.39
CA GLY A 34 3.84 3.00 -1.44
C GLY A 34 3.81 1.60 -2.05
N ILE A 35 3.06 0.71 -1.40
CA ILE A 35 2.78 -0.65 -1.88
C ILE A 35 1.29 -0.73 -2.20
N ASP A 36 0.96 -1.18 -3.42
CA ASP A 36 -0.42 -1.40 -3.84
C ASP A 36 -0.80 -2.87 -3.64
N ALA A 37 -1.54 -3.13 -2.55
CA ALA A 37 -1.94 -4.49 -2.19
C ALA A 37 -2.95 -5.09 -3.18
N ASP A 38 -3.81 -4.29 -3.79
CA ASP A 38 -4.80 -4.75 -4.76
C ASP A 38 -4.10 -5.20 -6.04
N ALA A 39 -3.17 -4.39 -6.55
CA ALA A 39 -2.37 -4.74 -7.73
C ALA A 39 -1.48 -5.98 -7.48
N LEU A 40 -0.89 -6.07 -6.29
CA LEU A 40 -0.07 -7.23 -5.90
C LEU A 40 -0.91 -8.50 -5.84
N SER A 41 -2.09 -8.44 -5.22
CA SER A 41 -3.00 -9.58 -5.12
C SER A 41 -3.47 -10.04 -6.49
N HIS A 42 -3.82 -9.11 -7.39
CA HIS A 42 -4.20 -9.43 -8.75
C HIS A 42 -3.09 -10.12 -9.53
N ARG A 43 -1.83 -9.70 -9.35
CA ARG A 43 -0.66 -10.36 -9.94
C ARG A 43 -0.40 -11.73 -9.32
N ALA A 44 -0.61 -11.88 -8.01
CA ALA A 44 -0.43 -13.15 -7.33
C ALA A 44 -1.45 -14.21 -7.79
N THR A 45 -2.66 -13.78 -8.19
CA THR A 45 -3.73 -14.67 -8.64
C THR A 45 -3.85 -14.80 -10.15
N SER A 46 -3.14 -13.97 -10.94
CA SER A 46 -3.11 -14.12 -12.39
C SER A 46 -2.49 -15.46 -12.78
N LYS A 47 -3.16 -16.22 -13.66
CA LYS A 47 -2.61 -17.45 -14.23
C LYS A 47 -1.40 -17.08 -15.10
N GLY A 48 -0.27 -17.76 -14.85
CA GLY A 48 0.95 -17.63 -15.64
C GLY A 48 0.77 -18.07 -17.09
#